data_AF-A0A2V1DX22-F1
#
_entry.id   AF-A0A2V1DX22-F1
#
_cell.length_a   1.000
_cell.length_b   1.000
_cell.length_c   1.000
_cell.angle_alpha   90.00
_cell.angle_beta   90.00
_cell.angle_gamma   90.00
#
_symmetry.space_group_name_H-M   'P 1'
#
loop_
_entity.id
_entity.type
_entity.pdbx_description
1 polymer ?
#
loop_
_entity_poly.entity_id
_entity_poly.type
_entity_poly.pdbx_seq_one_letter_code
_entity_poly.pdbx_strand_id
1 'polypeptide(L)'
;MPGSNTVSRAHVLDPRPEIMQALAADHHPCRESAQPEHRTADEIIKATTTPISHRERRKQRKNQSIADYTTPPTSDAELQSPETKASRSTANPPKNRLRHAPPRPATADTTTIAAVPRPMSPAKDAAHKIYPLLVCSLGNPGSAYANTLHSAGHNVISHIANVKKYRPFTRGMGGLVSRPDNMGYSFGLIQGFKKDKIVGPPEEDDWTFWQSTSLMNVSGPAVKRAWTEFSRGVKSEGSEPRLVVVHDELEAPLGKVSVKDGGGSPRGHNGLKSVQASMGTTKWWRIGVGIGRPESRDANVVSRYVLRKMDAREMIAIEKACSAVVAVMREISEGKR
;
A
#
# COMPACT_ATOMS: atom_id res chain seq x y z
N MET A 1 -37.72 -41.29 15.69
CA MET A 1 -38.51 -42.19 14.81
C MET A 1 -39.77 -42.58 15.54
N PRO A 2 -40.95 -42.71 14.90
CA PRO A 2 -41.43 -42.16 13.62
C PRO A 2 -42.46 -41.01 13.88
N GLY A 3 -43.19 -40.43 12.92
CA GLY A 3 -43.19 -40.56 11.46
C GLY A 3 -44.21 -39.64 10.75
N SER A 4 -43.95 -39.39 9.47
CA SER A 4 -44.90 -39.07 8.37
C SER A 4 -46.12 -38.17 8.62
N ASN A 5 -46.06 -36.94 8.09
CA ASN A 5 -47.23 -36.27 7.51
C ASN A 5 -47.21 -36.48 5.98
N THR A 6 -48.24 -37.12 5.44
CA THR A 6 -48.48 -37.25 3.99
C THR A 6 -49.76 -36.49 3.63
N VAL A 7 -49.65 -35.47 2.77
CA VAL A 7 -50.82 -34.77 2.20
C VAL A 7 -51.16 -35.39 0.86
N SER A 8 -52.42 -35.83 0.70
CA SER A 8 -52.93 -36.47 -0.50
C SER A 8 -53.40 -35.48 -1.57
N ARG A 9 -53.57 -36.02 -2.79
CA ARG A 9 -53.66 -35.35 -4.08
C ARG A 9 -55.07 -35.40 -4.67
N ALA A 10 -55.50 -34.32 -5.32
CA ALA A 10 -56.46 -34.29 -6.43
C ALA A 10 -56.48 -32.87 -7.05
N HIS A 11 -56.79 -32.57 -8.31
CA HIS A 11 -56.77 -33.18 -9.66
C HIS A 11 -57.68 -32.24 -10.52
N VAL A 12 -57.67 -32.36 -11.88
CA VAL A 12 -58.61 -31.71 -12.84
C VAL A 12 -58.33 -30.22 -13.15
N LEU A 13 -58.35 -29.70 -14.39
CA LEU A 13 -58.04 -30.18 -15.76
C LEU A 13 -58.02 -28.94 -16.70
N ASP A 14 -57.24 -28.96 -17.79
CA ASP A 14 -57.34 -27.98 -18.90
C ASP A 14 -58.64 -28.18 -19.72
N PRO A 15 -59.10 -27.17 -20.49
CA PRO A 15 -58.88 -27.25 -21.94
C PRO A 15 -58.64 -25.90 -22.68
N ARG A 16 -57.88 -25.97 -23.79
CA ARG A 16 -57.88 -24.96 -24.88
C ARG A 16 -59.10 -25.13 -25.80
N PRO A 17 -59.34 -24.17 -26.70
CA PRO A 17 -59.42 -24.58 -28.11
C PRO A 17 -58.74 -23.63 -29.12
N GLU A 18 -58.63 -24.13 -30.35
CA GLU A 18 -58.00 -23.55 -31.54
C GLU A 18 -58.99 -23.79 -32.73
N ILE A 19 -58.95 -23.16 -33.92
CA ILE A 19 -57.88 -22.59 -34.76
C ILE A 19 -58.53 -21.66 -35.83
N MET A 20 -57.79 -20.85 -36.62
CA MET A 20 -58.06 -20.56 -38.08
C MET A 20 -57.18 -19.45 -38.72
N GLN A 21 -56.94 -19.57 -40.04
CA GLN A 21 -56.14 -18.68 -40.91
C GLN A 21 -56.98 -18.10 -42.09
N ALA A 22 -56.59 -16.94 -42.62
CA ALA A 22 -56.59 -16.53 -44.06
C ALA A 22 -55.97 -15.11 -44.15
N LEU A 23 -55.01 -14.70 -45.01
CA LEU A 23 -54.66 -14.85 -46.44
C LEU A 23 -55.10 -13.67 -47.34
N ALA A 24 -54.14 -13.14 -48.12
CA ALA A 24 -54.24 -12.20 -49.26
C ALA A 24 -54.72 -10.73 -48.99
N ALA A 25 -54.35 -9.69 -49.76
CA ALA A 25 -53.21 -9.45 -50.68
C ALA A 25 -53.12 -7.93 -51.07
N ASP A 26 -51.97 -7.55 -51.66
CA ASP A 26 -51.73 -6.48 -52.67
C ASP A 26 -51.60 -4.95 -52.40
N HIS A 27 -50.69 -4.39 -53.23
CA HIS A 27 -50.48 -3.01 -53.72
C HIS A 27 -49.59 -1.96 -53.01
N HIS A 28 -48.32 -1.92 -53.46
CA HIS A 28 -47.49 -0.71 -53.67
C HIS A 28 -48.00 0.13 -54.88
N PRO A 29 -47.68 1.45 -55.01
CA PRO A 29 -46.38 1.99 -55.53
C PRO A 29 -45.73 3.08 -54.61
N CYS A 30 -44.40 3.28 -54.52
CA CYS A 30 -43.44 3.91 -55.49
C CYS A 30 -43.77 5.39 -55.77
N ARG A 31 -42.95 6.44 -55.57
CA ARG A 31 -41.48 6.76 -55.66
C ARG A 31 -41.10 7.80 -54.56
N GLU A 32 -39.91 8.39 -54.40
CA GLU A 32 -38.78 8.72 -55.30
C GLU A 32 -37.45 8.96 -54.53
N SER A 33 -36.33 9.05 -55.26
CA SER A 33 -34.95 9.11 -54.77
C SER A 33 -34.35 10.52 -54.69
N ALA A 34 -33.55 10.82 -53.65
CA ALA A 34 -32.50 11.87 -53.72
C ALA A 34 -31.43 11.74 -52.61
N GLN A 35 -30.16 11.70 -53.03
CA GLN A 35 -28.90 11.94 -52.31
C GLN A 35 -27.84 12.26 -53.40
N PRO A 36 -26.71 12.96 -53.13
CA PRO A 36 -26.34 13.70 -51.92
C PRO A 36 -25.96 15.17 -52.20
N GLU A 37 -25.92 16.03 -51.17
CA GLU A 37 -25.22 17.33 -51.27
C GLU A 37 -24.26 17.54 -50.09
N HIS A 38 -23.04 17.98 -50.40
CA HIS A 38 -21.95 18.15 -49.44
C HIS A 38 -22.23 19.30 -48.46
N ARG A 39 -21.99 19.07 -47.17
CA ARG A 39 -21.75 20.12 -46.18
C ARG A 39 -20.45 19.86 -45.43
N THR A 40 -19.64 20.90 -45.30
CA THR A 40 -18.34 20.87 -44.61
C THR A 40 -18.53 20.93 -43.09
N ALA A 41 -17.55 20.38 -42.35
CA ALA A 41 -17.68 20.12 -40.91
C ALA A 41 -17.70 21.36 -40.00
N ASP A 42 -17.42 22.56 -40.53
CA ASP A 42 -17.17 23.77 -39.74
C ASP A 42 -18.44 24.58 -39.38
N GLU A 43 -19.58 24.36 -40.04
CA GLU A 43 -20.81 25.16 -39.79
C GLU A 43 -21.68 24.64 -38.63
N ILE A 44 -21.42 23.45 -38.10
CA ILE A 44 -22.20 22.89 -36.98
C ILE A 44 -21.72 23.44 -35.61
N ILE A 45 -20.53 24.05 -35.53
CA ILE A 45 -19.93 24.54 -34.28
C ILE A 45 -20.18 26.04 -34.07
N LYS A 46 -21.46 26.45 -33.97
CA LYS A 46 -21.78 27.82 -33.47
C LYS A 46 -23.11 28.03 -32.74
N ALA A 47 -23.92 26.98 -32.55
CA ALA A 47 -25.19 27.08 -31.83
C ALA A 47 -25.41 25.91 -30.86
N THR A 48 -24.75 25.96 -29.69
CA THR A 48 -25.24 25.49 -28.36
C THR A 48 -24.11 25.69 -27.34
N THR A 49 -24.17 26.78 -26.57
CA THR A 49 -23.26 27.00 -25.43
C THR A 49 -24.09 27.30 -24.19
N THR A 50 -24.22 26.31 -23.31
CA THR A 50 -24.87 26.48 -22.01
C THR A 50 -24.03 27.40 -21.10
N PRO A 51 -24.65 28.24 -20.26
CA PRO A 51 -23.93 29.21 -19.44
C PRO A 51 -23.13 28.51 -18.33
N ILE A 52 -21.80 28.72 -18.34
CA ILE A 52 -20.86 28.12 -17.38
C ILE A 52 -20.92 28.84 -16.03
N SER A 53 -20.92 28.08 -14.94
CA SER A 53 -20.92 28.61 -13.57
C SER A 53 -19.70 29.50 -13.27
N HIS A 54 -19.89 30.57 -12.49
CA HIS A 54 -18.79 31.41 -11.98
C HIS A 54 -17.68 30.60 -11.27
N ARG A 55 -18.01 29.43 -10.70
CA ARG A 55 -17.05 28.54 -10.03
C ARG A 55 -16.11 27.83 -11.01
N GLU A 56 -16.59 27.48 -12.20
CA GLU A 56 -15.79 26.85 -13.27
C GLU A 56 -14.95 27.88 -14.03
N ARG A 57 -15.50 29.08 -14.26
CA ARG A 57 -14.76 30.21 -14.85
C ARG A 57 -13.52 30.60 -14.02
N ARG A 58 -13.59 30.51 -12.68
CA ARG A 58 -12.43 30.66 -11.77
C ARG A 58 -11.44 29.47 -11.84
N LYS A 59 -11.92 28.26 -12.13
CA LYS A 59 -11.09 27.05 -12.24
C LYS A 59 -10.26 27.05 -13.54
N GLN A 60 -10.87 27.43 -14.66
CA GLN A 60 -10.19 27.53 -15.96
C GLN A 60 -9.09 28.62 -15.94
N ARG A 61 -9.39 29.82 -15.41
CA ARG A 61 -8.38 30.89 -15.23
C ARG A 61 -7.15 30.45 -14.43
N LYS A 62 -7.31 29.57 -13.44
CA LYS A 62 -6.20 29.06 -12.62
C LYS A 62 -5.37 27.96 -13.30
N ASN A 63 -5.91 27.31 -14.34
CA ASN A 63 -5.16 26.33 -15.14
C ASN A 63 -4.37 26.99 -16.28
N GLN A 64 -4.85 28.11 -16.84
CA GLN A 64 -4.10 28.83 -17.87
C GLN A 64 -2.81 29.47 -17.32
N SER A 65 -2.82 30.02 -16.10
CA SER A 65 -1.62 30.61 -15.47
C SER A 65 -0.55 29.61 -15.02
N ILE A 66 -0.62 28.35 -15.45
CA ILE A 66 0.34 27.28 -15.13
C ILE A 66 1.05 26.78 -16.41
N ALA A 67 0.59 27.18 -17.60
CA ALA A 67 1.14 26.73 -18.88
C ALA A 67 2.36 27.54 -19.37
N ASP A 68 2.59 28.74 -18.83
CA ASP A 68 3.53 29.74 -19.41
C ASP A 68 5.00 29.61 -18.95
N TYR A 69 5.37 28.52 -18.27
CA TYR A 69 6.77 28.24 -17.92
C TYR A 69 7.16 26.80 -18.25
N THR A 70 7.88 26.62 -19.37
CA THR A 70 9.21 25.96 -19.47
C THR A 70 9.45 25.52 -20.92
N THR A 71 10.13 26.34 -21.71
CA THR A 71 10.85 25.90 -22.92
C THR A 71 12.33 25.67 -22.58
N PRO A 72 13.00 24.64 -23.14
CA PRO A 72 14.41 24.37 -22.86
C PRO A 72 15.34 25.09 -23.88
N PRO A 73 16.54 25.53 -23.49
CA PRO A 73 17.59 25.91 -24.42
C PRO A 73 18.44 24.69 -24.87
N THR A 74 18.90 24.74 -26.11
CA THR A 74 19.74 23.75 -26.81
C THR A 74 21.24 23.95 -26.54
N SER A 75 22.10 23.16 -27.20
CA SER A 75 23.47 22.85 -26.78
C SER A 75 24.61 23.53 -27.56
N ASP A 76 25.83 23.31 -27.03
CA ASP A 76 27.16 23.23 -27.67
C ASP A 76 27.87 24.47 -28.26
N ALA A 77 29.12 24.67 -27.79
CA ALA A 77 30.25 25.22 -28.54
C ALA A 77 31.59 24.72 -27.93
N GLU A 78 32.48 24.19 -28.76
CA GLU A 78 33.85 23.78 -28.38
C GLU A 78 34.83 24.97 -28.30
N LEU A 79 35.94 24.83 -27.56
CA LEU A 79 37.30 25.12 -28.09
C LEU A 79 38.43 24.55 -27.20
N GLN A 80 39.68 24.68 -27.65
CA GLN A 80 40.81 23.79 -27.39
C GLN A 80 41.81 24.24 -26.28
N SER A 81 42.73 23.32 -25.93
CA SER A 81 43.91 23.41 -25.02
C SER A 81 45.07 24.30 -25.58
N PRO A 82 46.31 24.43 -25.00
CA PRO A 82 46.98 23.69 -23.89
C PRO A 82 47.95 24.51 -22.95
N GLU A 83 48.79 23.79 -22.17
CA GLU A 83 50.05 24.21 -21.48
C GLU A 83 49.97 25.03 -20.16
N THR A 84 50.89 24.96 -19.16
CA THR A 84 52.18 24.24 -18.95
C THR A 84 52.51 24.03 -17.43
N LYS A 85 53.36 23.01 -17.10
CA LYS A 85 54.42 22.89 -16.03
C LYS A 85 54.13 23.39 -14.56
N ALA A 86 54.61 22.79 -13.46
CA ALA A 86 55.77 21.91 -13.20
C ALA A 86 55.69 21.06 -11.89
N SER A 87 56.52 20.01 -11.82
CA SER A 87 57.19 19.34 -10.65
C SER A 87 56.79 19.66 -9.19
N ARG A 88 56.74 18.70 -8.25
CA ARG A 88 57.86 17.80 -7.83
C ARG A 88 57.40 16.48 -7.16
N SER A 89 58.26 15.46 -7.29
CA SER A 89 58.29 14.20 -6.50
C SER A 89 58.91 14.44 -5.09
N THR A 90 58.87 13.54 -4.09
CA THR A 90 59.41 12.16 -4.05
C THR A 90 58.76 11.26 -2.98
N ALA A 91 59.07 9.95 -3.00
CA ALA A 91 58.50 8.90 -2.13
C ALA A 91 59.46 8.41 -1.01
N ASN A 92 58.88 7.71 -0.02
CA ASN A 92 59.31 6.51 0.79
C ASN A 92 60.80 6.05 0.75
N PRO A 93 61.38 5.37 1.79
CA PRO A 93 60.75 4.31 2.62
C PRO A 93 61.26 4.22 4.11
N PRO A 94 61.02 3.14 4.91
CA PRO A 94 61.18 3.15 6.38
C PRO A 94 62.53 2.60 6.90
N LYS A 95 62.75 2.63 8.22
CA LYS A 95 63.88 1.99 8.91
C LYS A 95 63.46 1.16 10.13
N ASN A 96 64.25 0.12 10.40
CA ASN A 96 64.05 -0.97 11.36
C ASN A 96 65.27 -1.04 12.31
N ARG A 97 65.10 -1.36 13.61
CA ARG A 97 66.21 -1.78 14.49
C ARG A 97 65.73 -2.57 15.74
N LEU A 98 66.67 -3.27 16.38
CA LEU A 98 66.44 -4.54 17.08
C LEU A 98 66.61 -4.51 18.61
N ARG A 99 65.85 -5.42 19.28
CA ARG A 99 66.16 -6.26 20.48
C ARG A 99 66.76 -5.61 21.73
N HIS A 100 66.22 -5.98 22.90
CA HIS A 100 66.96 -6.63 24.03
C HIS A 100 65.95 -7.24 25.04
N ALA A 101 66.37 -8.24 25.82
CA ALA A 101 65.60 -8.90 26.89
C ALA A 101 66.51 -9.14 28.11
N PRO A 102 65.99 -9.13 29.35
CA PRO A 102 66.04 -10.30 30.24
C PRO A 102 64.85 -10.33 31.25
N PRO A 103 64.89 -11.05 32.40
CA PRO A 103 64.74 -12.50 32.53
C PRO A 103 63.54 -12.93 33.41
N ARG A 104 63.27 -14.24 33.49
CA ARG A 104 62.33 -14.87 34.45
C ARG A 104 62.87 -14.83 35.89
N PRO A 105 61.98 -14.69 36.90
CA PRO A 105 62.13 -15.31 38.22
C PRO A 105 61.16 -16.51 38.39
N ALA A 106 61.46 -17.37 39.36
CA ALA A 106 60.66 -18.55 39.70
C ALA A 106 59.97 -18.42 41.07
N THR A 107 58.84 -19.11 41.22
CA THR A 107 58.27 -19.69 42.47
C THR A 107 58.43 -18.93 43.79
N ALA A 108 57.31 -18.40 44.30
CA ALA A 108 57.04 -18.33 45.73
C ALA A 108 55.55 -18.57 45.97
N ASP A 109 55.21 -19.53 46.81
CA ASP A 109 53.82 -19.87 47.13
C ASP A 109 53.18 -18.77 48.00
N THR A 110 51.95 -18.38 47.67
CA THR A 110 51.11 -17.57 48.57
C THR A 110 49.65 -17.97 48.39
N THR A 111 49.13 -18.65 49.40
CA THR A 111 47.76 -19.17 49.50
C THR A 111 46.75 -18.02 49.42
N THR A 112 46.31 -17.70 48.21
CA THR A 112 45.29 -16.67 48.00
C THR A 112 43.92 -17.28 48.23
N ILE A 113 43.24 -16.81 49.28
CA ILE A 113 41.87 -17.24 49.62
C ILE A 113 40.96 -16.96 48.43
N ALA A 114 40.24 -18.00 47.97
CA ALA A 114 39.35 -17.90 46.83
C ALA A 114 38.24 -16.87 47.09
N ALA A 115 38.28 -15.75 46.37
CA ALA A 115 37.20 -14.78 46.41
C ALA A 115 35.92 -15.39 45.83
N VAL A 116 34.86 -15.41 46.63
CA VAL A 116 33.52 -15.82 46.17
C VAL A 116 33.16 -14.96 44.95
N PRO A 117 32.83 -15.55 43.79
CA PRO A 117 32.40 -14.77 42.64
C PRO A 117 31.12 -14.03 43.03
N ARG A 118 31.15 -12.69 42.93
CA ARG A 118 29.95 -11.88 43.14
C ARG A 118 28.89 -12.39 42.17
N PRO A 119 27.63 -12.61 42.60
CA PRO A 119 26.58 -12.96 41.65
C PRO A 119 26.55 -11.86 40.59
N MET A 120 26.72 -12.25 39.33
CA MET A 120 26.54 -11.33 38.22
C MET A 120 25.14 -10.77 38.36
N SER A 121 25.01 -9.45 38.55
CA SER A 121 23.73 -8.78 38.34
C SER A 121 23.19 -9.27 37.00
N PRO A 122 21.94 -9.74 36.91
CA PRO A 122 21.39 -10.17 35.64
C PRO A 122 21.61 -9.01 34.67
N ALA A 123 22.29 -9.29 33.56
CA ALA A 123 22.43 -8.32 32.49
C ALA A 123 21.01 -7.86 32.19
N LYS A 124 20.73 -6.56 32.35
CA LYS A 124 19.38 -6.01 32.19
C LYS A 124 18.76 -6.66 30.98
N ASP A 125 17.71 -7.46 31.19
CA ASP A 125 16.95 -8.03 30.08
C ASP A 125 16.61 -6.86 29.17
N ALA A 126 17.17 -6.88 27.96
CA ALA A 126 17.06 -5.79 27.03
C ALA A 126 15.63 -5.82 26.50
N ALA A 127 14.71 -5.26 27.31
CA ALA A 127 13.27 -5.37 27.14
C ALA A 127 12.95 -5.14 25.67
N HIS A 128 12.49 -6.21 25.00
CA HIS A 128 12.34 -6.23 23.55
C HIS A 128 11.42 -5.07 23.16
N LYS A 129 12.01 -4.01 22.61
CA LYS A 129 11.30 -2.76 22.33
C LYS A 129 10.39 -2.99 21.13
N ILE A 130 9.13 -3.32 21.40
CA ILE A 130 8.09 -3.43 20.39
C ILE A 130 7.73 -2.01 19.94
N TYR A 131 7.82 -1.77 18.64
CA TYR A 131 7.51 -0.49 18.00
C TYR A 131 6.07 -0.55 17.44
N PRO A 132 5.15 0.32 17.88
CA PRO A 132 3.78 0.34 17.35
C PRO A 132 3.74 0.66 15.85
N LEU A 133 3.07 -0.20 15.07
CA LEU A 133 2.99 -0.07 13.62
C LEU A 133 1.71 0.63 13.17
N LEU A 134 1.87 1.66 12.32
CA LEU A 134 0.82 2.05 11.38
C LEU A 134 1.07 1.33 10.06
N VAL A 135 0.08 0.58 9.62
CA VAL A 135 0.16 -0.30 8.45
C VAL A 135 -0.85 0.20 7.43
N CYS A 136 -0.39 1.10 6.58
CA CYS A 136 -1.16 1.67 5.49
C CYS A 136 -1.21 0.69 4.32
N SER A 137 -2.34 0.59 3.63
CA SER A 137 -2.45 -0.09 2.34
C SER A 137 -2.86 0.86 1.24
N LEU A 138 -2.32 0.59 0.06
CA LEU A 138 -2.65 1.29 -1.17
C LEU A 138 -3.63 0.47 -2.01
N GLY A 139 -4.50 1.18 -2.71
CA GLY A 139 -5.56 0.66 -3.56
C GLY A 139 -6.52 1.78 -3.95
N ASN A 140 -7.31 1.59 -5.01
CA ASN A 140 -8.31 2.58 -5.41
C ASN A 140 -9.63 2.37 -4.63
N PRO A 141 -10.31 3.45 -4.21
CA PRO A 141 -11.57 3.37 -3.45
C PRO A 141 -12.78 3.03 -4.35
N GLY A 142 -13.72 2.27 -3.80
CA GLY A 142 -15.03 1.99 -4.43
C GLY A 142 -15.15 0.61 -5.07
N SER A 143 -16.39 0.13 -5.25
CA SER A 143 -16.71 -1.22 -5.74
C SER A 143 -16.13 -1.53 -7.13
N ALA A 144 -16.00 -0.52 -7.99
CA ALA A 144 -15.34 -0.63 -9.29
C ALA A 144 -13.89 -1.15 -9.18
N TYR A 145 -13.18 -0.82 -8.09
CA TYR A 145 -11.77 -1.20 -7.87
C TYR A 145 -11.58 -2.26 -6.76
N ALA A 146 -12.66 -2.74 -6.15
CA ALA A 146 -12.61 -3.90 -5.25
C ALA A 146 -12.06 -5.13 -6.02
N ASN A 147 -11.17 -5.90 -5.40
CA ASN A 147 -10.56 -7.09 -6.00
C ASN A 147 -9.86 -6.85 -7.37
N THR A 148 -9.35 -5.64 -7.64
CA THR A 148 -8.40 -5.43 -8.76
C THR A 148 -6.98 -5.69 -8.33
N LEU A 149 -6.07 -6.06 -9.24
CA LEU A 149 -4.65 -6.29 -8.90
C LEU A 149 -4.00 -5.10 -8.17
N HIS A 150 -4.33 -3.86 -8.57
CA HIS A 150 -3.89 -2.62 -7.92
C HIS A 150 -4.47 -2.38 -6.50
N SER A 151 -5.36 -3.26 -6.04
CA SER A 151 -5.96 -3.26 -4.71
C SER A 151 -5.47 -4.45 -3.86
N ALA A 152 -4.41 -5.15 -4.29
CA ALA A 152 -3.81 -6.26 -3.54
C ALA A 152 -3.41 -5.85 -2.11
N GLY A 153 -2.89 -4.63 -1.91
CA GLY A 153 -2.60 -4.09 -0.59
C GLY A 153 -3.84 -4.01 0.32
N HIS A 154 -4.96 -3.50 -0.20
CA HIS A 154 -6.23 -3.49 0.53
C HIS A 154 -6.70 -4.91 0.88
N ASN A 155 -6.59 -5.86 -0.07
CA ASN A 155 -7.06 -7.23 0.12
C ASN A 155 -6.25 -7.99 1.18
N VAL A 156 -4.91 -7.90 1.14
CA VAL A 156 -4.03 -8.48 2.16
C VAL A 156 -4.35 -7.93 3.55
N ILE A 157 -4.44 -6.61 3.71
CA ILE A 157 -4.75 -6.00 5.00
C ILE A 157 -6.16 -6.39 5.48
N SER A 158 -7.15 -6.44 4.58
CA SER A 158 -8.51 -6.87 4.92
C SER A 158 -8.55 -8.32 5.41
N HIS A 159 -7.83 -9.22 4.71
CA HIS A 159 -7.76 -10.63 5.07
C HIS A 159 -7.06 -10.83 6.41
N ILE A 160 -5.89 -10.20 6.64
CA ILE A 160 -5.17 -10.29 7.93
C ILE A 160 -6.04 -9.75 9.07
N ALA A 161 -6.70 -8.60 8.89
CA ALA A 161 -7.60 -8.03 9.88
C ALA A 161 -8.76 -8.97 10.22
N ASN A 162 -9.37 -9.61 9.22
CA ASN A 162 -10.45 -10.58 9.41
C ASN A 162 -9.98 -11.85 10.16
N VAL A 163 -8.87 -12.45 9.74
CA VAL A 163 -8.29 -13.65 10.39
C VAL A 163 -7.91 -13.37 11.84
N LYS A 164 -7.34 -12.19 12.12
CA LYS A 164 -7.01 -11.74 13.49
C LYS A 164 -8.19 -11.14 14.26
N LYS A 165 -9.42 -11.22 13.73
CA LYS A 165 -10.65 -10.71 14.37
C LYS A 165 -10.59 -9.24 14.80
N TYR A 166 -9.88 -8.42 14.05
CA TYR A 166 -9.86 -6.98 14.28
C TYR A 166 -11.24 -6.36 14.07
N ARG A 167 -11.46 -5.19 14.68
CA ARG A 167 -12.70 -4.43 14.46
C ARG A 167 -12.88 -4.05 13.00
N PRO A 168 -14.12 -4.04 12.46
CA PRO A 168 -14.39 -3.64 11.09
C PRO A 168 -13.80 -2.27 10.73
N PHE A 169 -13.42 -2.11 9.45
CA PHE A 169 -12.87 -0.85 8.95
C PHE A 169 -13.88 0.29 9.06
N THR A 170 -13.52 1.33 9.84
CA THR A 170 -14.35 2.51 10.10
C THR A 170 -13.62 3.78 9.68
N ARG A 171 -14.33 4.88 9.41
CA ARG A 171 -13.68 6.14 8.99
C ARG A 171 -12.83 6.72 10.14
N GLY A 172 -11.57 7.01 9.87
CA GLY A 172 -10.64 7.60 10.84
C GLY A 172 -9.30 7.95 10.20
N MET A 173 -8.52 8.84 10.81
CA MET A 173 -7.18 9.23 10.33
C MET A 173 -7.13 9.63 8.84
N GLY A 174 -8.21 10.20 8.30
CA GLY A 174 -8.33 10.56 6.87
C GLY A 174 -8.49 9.40 5.88
N GLY A 175 -8.80 8.18 6.35
CA GLY A 175 -9.06 7.00 5.53
C GLY A 175 -10.01 6.03 6.22
N LEU A 176 -9.84 4.72 5.98
CA LEU A 176 -10.48 3.66 6.77
C LEU A 176 -9.46 3.06 7.74
N VAL A 177 -9.88 2.80 8.98
CA VAL A 177 -9.03 2.31 10.06
C VAL A 177 -9.64 1.06 10.67
N SER A 178 -8.78 0.06 10.92
CA SER A 178 -9.08 -1.11 11.73
C SER A 178 -8.00 -1.24 12.81
N ARG A 179 -8.41 -1.69 13.99
CA ARG A 179 -7.56 -1.85 15.17
C ARG A 179 -7.95 -3.14 15.88
N PRO A 180 -7.01 -3.77 16.62
CA PRO A 180 -7.32 -4.95 17.41
C PRO A 180 -8.39 -4.60 18.46
N ASP A 181 -9.12 -5.62 18.92
CA ASP A 181 -10.26 -5.46 19.83
C ASP A 181 -9.83 -5.62 21.29
N ASN A 182 -8.90 -4.75 21.72
CA ASN A 182 -8.30 -4.79 23.07
C ASN A 182 -9.25 -4.12 24.08
N MET A 183 -10.53 -4.49 24.03
CA MET A 183 -11.60 -3.96 24.84
C MET A 183 -11.90 -4.95 25.97
N GLY A 184 -11.50 -4.58 27.17
CA GLY A 184 -11.84 -5.29 28.39
C GLY A 184 -13.22 -4.86 28.88
N TYR A 185 -13.91 -5.78 29.54
CA TYR A 185 -15.09 -5.46 30.32
C TYR A 185 -14.68 -5.46 31.80
N SER A 186 -14.57 -4.28 32.40
CA SER A 186 -14.46 -4.16 33.85
C SER A 186 -15.86 -4.15 34.44
N PHE A 187 -16.08 -4.86 35.55
CA PHE A 187 -17.33 -4.81 36.30
C PHE A 187 -17.13 -3.98 37.56
N GLY A 188 -17.77 -2.82 37.62
CA GLY A 188 -17.86 -2.01 38.84
C GLY A 188 -19.18 -2.26 39.54
N LEU A 189 -19.15 -2.64 40.82
CA LEU A 189 -20.35 -2.87 41.65
C LEU A 189 -21.36 -1.69 41.65
N ILE A 190 -20.89 -0.46 41.40
CA ILE A 190 -21.71 0.76 41.36
C ILE A 190 -22.03 1.23 39.93
N GLN A 191 -21.11 1.02 38.97
CA GLN A 191 -21.24 1.53 37.58
C GLN A 191 -21.63 0.45 36.55
N GLY A 192 -21.77 -0.81 36.96
CA GLY A 192 -22.05 -1.94 36.06
C GLY A 192 -20.85 -2.31 35.19
N PHE A 193 -21.13 -2.94 34.03
CA PHE A 193 -20.11 -3.28 33.05
C PHE A 193 -19.64 -2.03 32.29
N LYS A 194 -18.36 -1.68 32.47
CA LYS A 194 -17.69 -0.61 31.75
C LYS A 194 -16.74 -1.21 30.71
N LYS A 195 -16.74 -0.63 29.51
CA LYS A 195 -15.73 -0.93 28.49
C LYS A 195 -14.48 -0.11 28.79
N ASP A 196 -13.43 -0.79 29.24
CA ASP A 196 -12.10 -0.21 29.40
C ASP A 196 -11.18 -0.76 28.32
N LYS A 197 -10.17 0.01 27.91
CA LYS A 197 -9.06 -0.58 27.15
C LYS A 197 -8.37 -1.60 28.05
N ILE A 198 -8.01 -2.77 27.51
CA ILE A 198 -7.00 -3.62 28.12
C ILE A 198 -5.69 -2.83 28.02
N VAL A 199 -5.27 -2.20 29.11
CA VAL A 199 -3.96 -1.54 29.21
C VAL A 199 -2.94 -2.61 29.61
N GLY A 200 -2.73 -3.56 28.70
CA GLY A 200 -1.56 -4.43 28.71
C GLY A 200 -0.41 -3.78 27.94
N PRO A 201 0.81 -4.34 28.02
CA PRO A 201 1.77 -4.13 26.94
C PRO A 201 1.12 -4.55 25.61
N PRO A 202 1.42 -3.89 24.49
CA PRO A 202 0.87 -4.32 23.20
C PRO A 202 1.25 -5.78 22.96
N GLU A 203 0.27 -6.61 22.61
CA GLU A 203 0.55 -7.98 22.16
C GLU A 203 1.46 -7.91 20.92
N GLU A 204 2.24 -8.97 20.63
CA GLU A 204 3.28 -8.96 19.59
C GLU A 204 2.79 -8.50 18.19
N ASP A 205 1.48 -8.57 17.98
CA ASP A 205 0.75 -8.33 16.75
C ASP A 205 -0.26 -7.15 16.83
N ASP A 206 -0.16 -6.24 17.83
CA ASP A 206 -1.05 -5.08 18.06
C ASP A 206 -0.83 -3.91 17.07
N TRP A 207 -1.15 -4.13 15.81
CA TRP A 207 -0.92 -3.16 14.73
C TRP A 207 -2.15 -2.29 14.44
N THR A 208 -1.97 -1.06 13.95
CA THR A 208 -3.08 -0.26 13.43
C THR A 208 -3.11 -0.36 11.91
N PHE A 209 -4.18 -0.94 11.36
CA PHE A 209 -4.40 -1.02 9.91
C PHE A 209 -5.09 0.24 9.39
N TRP A 210 -4.63 0.73 8.24
CA TRP A 210 -5.24 1.85 7.52
C TRP A 210 -5.36 1.53 6.03
N GLN A 211 -6.47 1.90 5.40
CA GLN A 211 -6.69 1.77 3.96
C GLN A 211 -6.90 3.14 3.32
N SER A 212 -6.31 3.34 2.14
CA SER A 212 -6.46 4.57 1.38
C SER A 212 -7.87 4.70 0.84
N THR A 213 -8.53 5.84 1.14
CA THR A 213 -9.78 6.24 0.49
C THR A 213 -9.56 7.23 -0.65
N SER A 214 -8.32 7.35 -1.13
CA SER A 214 -7.90 8.26 -2.21
C SER A 214 -7.49 7.47 -3.44
N LEU A 215 -7.68 8.05 -4.63
CA LEU A 215 -7.13 7.47 -5.87
C LEU A 215 -5.62 7.30 -5.76
N MET A 216 -5.09 6.24 -6.37
CA MET A 216 -3.71 5.78 -6.18
C MET A 216 -2.67 6.89 -6.40
N ASN A 217 -2.80 7.70 -7.46
CA ASN A 217 -1.88 8.79 -7.77
C ASN A 217 -1.85 9.92 -6.72
N VAL A 218 -2.84 10.00 -5.84
CA VAL A 218 -2.99 11.03 -4.79
C VAL A 218 -3.13 10.44 -3.38
N SER A 219 -2.70 9.19 -3.16
CA SER A 219 -2.72 8.56 -1.82
C SER A 219 -1.72 9.16 -0.83
N GLY A 220 -0.66 9.83 -1.28
CA GLY A 220 0.42 10.32 -0.44
C GLY A 220 0.02 11.30 0.68
N PRO A 221 -0.74 12.37 0.39
CA PRO A 221 -1.22 13.30 1.42
C PRO A 221 -2.11 12.63 2.48
N ALA A 222 -2.89 11.62 2.09
CA ALA A 222 -3.72 10.85 3.01
C ALA A 222 -2.88 9.97 3.94
N VAL A 223 -1.88 9.26 3.40
CA VAL A 223 -0.90 8.49 4.19
C VAL A 223 -0.13 9.39 5.16
N LYS A 224 0.33 10.57 4.71
CA LYS A 224 1.02 11.56 5.56
C LYS A 224 0.14 12.04 6.70
N ARG A 225 -1.15 12.33 6.44
CA ARG A 225 -2.11 12.70 7.48
C ARG A 225 -2.28 11.59 8.51
N ALA A 226 -2.49 10.36 8.05
CA ALA A 226 -2.68 9.21 8.92
C ALA A 226 -1.45 8.96 9.81
N TRP A 227 -0.25 9.05 9.22
CA TRP A 227 1.01 8.96 9.93
C TRP A 227 1.18 10.05 10.99
N THR A 228 0.92 11.33 10.67
CA THR A 228 1.02 12.42 11.64
C THR A 228 0.07 12.24 12.82
N GLU A 229 -1.17 11.80 12.57
CA GLU A 229 -2.18 11.57 13.61
C GLU A 229 -1.80 10.40 14.53
N PHE A 230 -1.41 9.26 13.94
CA PHE A 230 -0.92 8.08 14.67
C PHE A 230 0.36 8.37 15.47
N SER A 231 1.35 8.97 14.80
CA SER A 231 2.67 9.23 15.39
C SER A 231 2.58 10.15 16.61
N ARG A 232 1.68 11.14 16.57
CA ARG A 232 1.40 12.04 17.71
C ARG A 232 0.81 11.29 18.90
N GLY A 233 -0.12 10.36 18.67
CA GLY A 233 -0.70 9.52 19.73
C GLY A 233 0.36 8.62 20.37
N VAL A 234 1.05 7.81 19.57
CA VAL A 234 2.07 6.86 20.06
C VAL A 234 3.22 7.56 20.80
N LYS A 235 3.66 8.73 20.33
CA LYS A 235 4.70 9.53 21.01
C LYS A 235 4.23 10.10 22.35
N SER A 236 2.94 10.44 22.49
CA SER A 236 2.39 10.88 23.79
C SER A 236 2.31 9.75 24.81
N GLU A 237 2.31 8.49 24.35
CA GLU A 237 2.40 7.28 25.17
C GLU A 237 3.87 6.83 25.40
N GLY A 238 4.86 7.68 25.07
CA GLY A 238 6.29 7.40 25.27
C GLY A 238 6.91 6.38 24.30
N SER A 239 6.15 5.92 23.30
CA SER A 239 6.57 4.89 22.35
C SER A 239 7.05 5.45 21.02
N GLU A 240 7.81 4.65 20.28
CA GLU A 240 8.36 5.04 18.97
C GLU A 240 7.58 4.35 17.84
N PRO A 241 6.78 5.10 17.04
CA PRO A 241 5.96 4.53 15.99
C PRO A 241 6.79 4.19 14.75
N ARG A 242 6.33 3.21 13.96
CA ARG A 242 6.87 2.87 12.62
C ARG A 242 5.76 2.86 11.57
N LEU A 243 6.10 3.23 10.33
CA LEU A 243 5.18 3.26 9.19
C LEU A 243 5.50 2.16 8.18
N VAL A 244 4.51 1.32 7.88
CA VAL A 244 4.55 0.29 6.84
C VAL A 244 3.52 0.63 5.76
N VAL A 245 3.88 0.49 4.49
CA VAL A 245 2.98 0.68 3.35
C VAL A 245 2.92 -0.61 2.50
N VAL A 246 1.75 -1.24 2.46
CA VAL A 246 1.49 -2.45 1.67
C VAL A 246 0.91 -2.06 0.31
N HIS A 247 1.49 -2.60 -0.78
CA HIS A 247 1.14 -2.27 -2.16
C HIS A 247 1.30 -3.47 -3.10
N ASP A 248 0.79 -3.38 -4.33
CA ASP A 248 1.09 -4.36 -5.38
C ASP A 248 2.51 -4.15 -5.96
N GLU A 249 3.23 -5.24 -6.16
CA GLU A 249 4.57 -5.25 -6.78
C GLU A 249 4.49 -6.01 -8.10
N LEU A 250 4.46 -5.25 -9.19
CA LEU A 250 4.40 -5.75 -10.57
C LEU A 250 5.62 -6.63 -10.92
N GLU A 251 6.75 -6.39 -10.25
CA GLU A 251 8.04 -6.98 -10.60
C GLU A 251 8.34 -8.27 -9.81
N ALA A 252 7.49 -8.61 -8.84
CA ALA A 252 7.59 -9.84 -8.07
C ALA A 252 6.58 -10.87 -8.59
N PRO A 253 6.94 -12.17 -8.66
CA PRO A 253 6.02 -13.23 -9.03
C PRO A 253 4.77 -13.23 -8.15
N LEU A 254 3.65 -13.72 -8.69
CA LEU A 254 2.36 -13.76 -8.00
C LEU A 254 2.48 -14.38 -6.59
N GLY A 255 2.02 -13.65 -5.57
CA GLY A 255 2.08 -14.05 -4.16
C GLY A 255 3.45 -13.91 -3.49
N LYS A 256 4.52 -13.52 -4.21
CA LYS A 256 5.84 -13.31 -3.61
C LYS A 256 5.87 -11.98 -2.86
N VAL A 257 6.08 -12.03 -1.55
CA VAL A 257 6.28 -10.84 -0.72
C VAL A 257 7.73 -10.33 -0.86
N SER A 258 7.89 -9.01 -0.97
CA SER A 258 9.18 -8.33 -0.91
C SER A 258 9.14 -7.14 0.05
N VAL A 259 10.26 -6.82 0.68
CA VAL A 259 10.38 -5.75 1.68
C VAL A 259 11.49 -4.81 1.25
N LYS A 260 11.21 -3.51 1.19
CA LYS A 260 12.16 -2.48 0.74
C LYS A 260 12.02 -1.24 1.62
N ASP A 261 13.07 -0.42 1.66
CA ASP A 261 12.97 0.93 2.20
C ASP A 261 11.99 1.76 1.34
N GLY A 262 11.17 2.58 1.99
CA GLY A 262 10.16 3.41 1.35
C GLY A 262 10.73 4.51 0.46
N GLY A 263 11.92 5.03 0.78
CA GLY A 263 12.64 6.03 -0.02
C GLY A 263 13.27 5.48 -1.30
N GLY A 264 13.30 4.14 -1.48
CA GLY A 264 13.78 3.53 -2.72
C GLY A 264 12.90 3.84 -3.94
N SER A 265 13.44 3.70 -5.16
CA SER A 265 12.72 3.99 -6.42
C SER A 265 11.29 3.39 -6.45
N PRO A 266 10.23 4.14 -6.80
CA PRO A 266 8.85 3.65 -6.91
C PRO A 266 8.58 2.58 -7.98
N ARG A 267 9.56 2.26 -8.85
CA ARG A 267 9.43 1.29 -9.97
C ARG A 267 8.19 1.53 -10.87
N GLY A 268 7.76 2.78 -11.02
CA GLY A 268 6.59 3.18 -11.81
C GLY A 268 5.24 3.14 -11.07
N HIS A 269 5.19 2.67 -9.82
CA HIS A 269 3.94 2.60 -9.05
C HIS A 269 3.49 4.00 -8.58
N ASN A 270 2.38 4.48 -9.13
CA ASN A 270 1.85 5.83 -8.86
C ASN A 270 1.58 6.13 -7.38
N GLY A 271 1.10 5.15 -6.62
CA GLY A 271 0.88 5.28 -5.17
C GLY A 271 2.16 5.51 -4.37
N LEU A 272 3.17 4.64 -4.53
CA LEU A 272 4.50 4.86 -3.95
C LEU A 272 5.11 6.20 -4.34
N LYS A 273 4.98 6.63 -5.61
CA LYS A 273 5.43 7.96 -6.05
C LYS A 273 4.74 9.09 -5.28
N SER A 274 3.42 8.98 -5.08
CA SER A 274 2.61 9.93 -4.30
C SER A 274 3.03 9.97 -2.82
N VAL A 275 3.21 8.80 -2.20
CA VAL A 275 3.65 8.65 -0.81
C VAL A 275 5.05 9.23 -0.63
N GLN A 276 6.03 8.83 -1.44
CA GLN A 276 7.41 9.31 -1.35
C GLN A 276 7.49 10.85 -1.44
N ALA A 277 6.78 11.45 -2.39
CA ALA A 277 6.69 12.92 -2.53
C ALA A 277 6.07 13.62 -1.30
N SER A 278 5.24 12.90 -0.53
CA SER A 278 4.55 13.44 0.65
C SER A 278 5.33 13.24 1.96
N MET A 279 6.02 12.11 2.12
CA MET A 279 6.64 11.69 3.39
C MET A 279 7.93 12.44 3.74
N GLY A 280 8.63 13.02 2.76
CA GLY A 280 9.88 13.75 2.99
C GLY A 280 10.96 12.88 3.63
N THR A 281 11.53 13.34 4.75
CA THR A 281 12.59 12.65 5.51
C THR A 281 12.10 11.55 6.46
N THR A 282 10.80 11.26 6.50
CA THR A 282 10.26 10.20 7.37
C THR A 282 10.79 8.83 6.94
N LYS A 283 11.33 8.01 7.86
CA LYS A 283 11.64 6.60 7.58
C LYS A 283 10.35 5.77 7.56
N TRP A 284 10.16 4.97 6.51
CA TRP A 284 9.06 4.01 6.37
C TRP A 284 9.49 2.82 5.54
N TRP A 285 8.83 1.68 5.73
CA TRP A 285 9.06 0.46 4.98
C TRP A 285 7.91 0.23 4.01
N ARG A 286 8.19 -0.41 2.87
CA ARG A 286 7.16 -0.88 1.94
C ARG A 286 7.19 -2.39 1.78
N ILE A 287 6.01 -2.98 1.80
CA ILE A 287 5.79 -4.40 1.58
C ILE A 287 5.08 -4.55 0.22
N GLY A 288 5.82 -5.04 -0.75
CA GLY A 288 5.33 -5.31 -2.09
C GLY A 288 4.77 -6.73 -2.19
N VAL A 289 3.49 -6.85 -2.49
CA VAL A 289 2.79 -8.12 -2.74
C VAL A 289 2.84 -8.40 -4.23
N GLY A 290 3.57 -9.44 -4.63
CA GLY A 290 3.77 -9.77 -6.04
C GLY A 290 2.46 -10.06 -6.76
N ILE A 291 2.22 -9.34 -7.86
CA ILE A 291 1.10 -9.55 -8.78
C ILE A 291 1.55 -10.11 -10.14
N GLY A 292 2.87 -10.16 -10.41
CA GLY A 292 3.40 -10.45 -11.74
C GLY A 292 3.28 -9.28 -12.72
N ARG A 293 3.88 -9.43 -13.90
CA ARG A 293 3.91 -8.43 -14.97
C ARG A 293 3.33 -9.03 -16.26
N PRO A 294 2.54 -8.29 -17.07
CA PRO A 294 2.22 -8.68 -18.43
C PRO A 294 3.48 -8.71 -19.31
N GLU A 295 3.43 -9.45 -20.42
CA GLU A 295 4.57 -9.59 -21.35
C GLU A 295 5.00 -8.24 -21.95
N SER A 296 4.04 -7.44 -22.42
CA SER A 296 4.30 -6.07 -22.86
C SER A 296 4.62 -5.15 -21.67
N ARG A 297 5.64 -4.31 -21.86
CA ARG A 297 6.05 -3.27 -20.91
C ARG A 297 5.33 -1.93 -21.13
N ASP A 298 4.44 -1.84 -22.11
CA ASP A 298 3.74 -0.61 -22.47
C ASP A 298 2.87 -0.11 -21.32
N ALA A 299 2.98 1.19 -21.00
CA ALA A 299 2.26 1.80 -19.88
C ALA A 299 0.74 1.58 -19.95
N ASN A 300 0.17 1.58 -21.16
CA ASN A 300 -1.26 1.32 -21.39
C ASN A 300 -1.66 -0.15 -21.11
N VAL A 301 -0.80 -1.11 -21.43
CA VAL A 301 -1.03 -2.53 -21.14
C VAL A 301 -0.90 -2.79 -19.64
N VAL A 302 0.15 -2.26 -19.01
CA VAL A 302 0.37 -2.36 -17.56
C VAL A 302 -0.78 -1.71 -16.78
N SER A 303 -1.25 -0.52 -17.20
CA SER A 303 -2.39 0.16 -16.57
C SER A 303 -3.67 -0.67 -16.63
N ARG A 304 -4.01 -1.23 -17.80
CA ARG A 304 -5.16 -2.15 -17.95
C ARG A 304 -4.99 -3.43 -17.13
N TYR A 305 -3.77 -3.96 -17.06
CA TYR A 305 -3.46 -5.14 -16.25
C TYR A 305 -3.70 -4.89 -14.77
N VAL A 306 -3.14 -3.85 -14.16
CA VAL A 306 -3.32 -3.62 -12.71
C VAL A 306 -4.78 -3.27 -12.35
N LEU A 307 -5.52 -2.66 -13.27
CA LEU A 307 -6.93 -2.29 -13.06
C LEU A 307 -7.94 -3.43 -13.31
N ARG A 308 -7.52 -4.59 -13.85
CA ARG A 308 -8.43 -5.74 -14.03
C ARG A 308 -8.76 -6.39 -12.69
N LYS A 309 -9.92 -7.08 -12.62
CA LYS A 309 -10.27 -7.95 -11.49
C LYS A 309 -9.33 -9.16 -11.41
N MET A 310 -8.99 -9.56 -10.19
CA MET A 310 -8.23 -10.78 -9.91
C MET A 310 -9.07 -12.02 -10.26
N ASP A 311 -8.41 -13.07 -10.75
CA ASP A 311 -9.00 -14.40 -10.84
C ASP A 311 -8.86 -15.18 -9.51
N ALA A 312 -9.47 -16.37 -9.44
CA ALA A 312 -9.45 -17.20 -8.23
C ALA A 312 -8.03 -17.66 -7.81
N ARG A 313 -7.13 -17.91 -8.77
CA ARG A 313 -5.74 -18.32 -8.49
C ARG A 313 -4.95 -17.15 -7.90
N GLU A 314 -5.18 -15.94 -8.43
CA GLU A 314 -4.58 -14.70 -7.91
C GLU A 314 -5.07 -14.37 -6.50
N MET A 315 -6.36 -14.48 -6.23
CA MET A 315 -6.93 -14.30 -4.89
C MET A 315 -6.30 -15.29 -3.88
N ILE A 316 -6.22 -16.59 -4.22
CA ILE A 316 -5.60 -17.63 -3.36
C ILE A 316 -4.09 -17.35 -3.15
N ALA A 317 -3.37 -16.86 -4.15
CA ALA A 317 -1.95 -16.54 -4.01
C ALA A 317 -1.72 -15.33 -3.07
N ILE A 318 -2.59 -14.33 -3.13
CA ILE A 318 -2.55 -13.15 -2.26
C ILE A 318 -2.98 -13.49 -0.83
N GLU A 319 -3.96 -14.37 -0.65
CA GLU A 319 -4.30 -14.96 0.65
C GLU A 319 -3.10 -15.69 1.26
N LYS A 320 -2.43 -16.58 0.52
CA LYS A 320 -1.21 -17.25 0.98
C LYS A 320 -0.09 -16.26 1.36
N ALA A 321 0.06 -15.17 0.60
CA ALA A 321 1.03 -14.12 0.88
C ALA A 321 0.83 -13.42 2.24
N CYS A 322 -0.39 -13.44 2.81
CA CYS A 322 -0.70 -12.80 4.09
C CYS A 322 0.19 -13.34 5.23
N SER A 323 0.52 -14.64 5.23
CA SER A 323 1.41 -15.26 6.21
C SER A 323 2.82 -14.61 6.23
N ALA A 324 3.40 -14.42 5.04
CA ALA A 324 4.70 -13.78 4.89
C ALA A 324 4.65 -12.28 5.17
N VAL A 325 3.53 -11.60 4.86
CA VAL A 325 3.34 -10.19 5.25
C VAL A 325 3.29 -10.04 6.77
N VAL A 326 2.56 -10.90 7.49
CA VAL A 326 2.52 -10.93 8.97
C VAL A 326 3.92 -11.14 9.56
N ALA A 327 4.70 -12.10 9.03
CA ALA A 327 6.07 -12.34 9.50
C ALA A 327 6.99 -11.11 9.32
N VAL A 328 6.94 -10.46 8.15
CA VAL A 328 7.69 -9.22 7.88
C VAL A 328 7.27 -8.09 8.81
N MET A 329 5.97 -7.95 9.07
CA MET A 329 5.48 -6.91 9.98
C MET A 329 6.01 -7.12 11.38
N ARG A 330 6.06 -8.37 11.86
CA ARG A 330 6.66 -8.71 13.17
C ARG A 330 8.14 -8.35 13.23
N GLU A 331 8.93 -8.68 12.19
CA GLU A 331 10.34 -8.24 12.12
C GLU A 331 10.50 -6.71 12.20
N ILE A 332 9.56 -5.95 11.63
CA ILE A 332 9.56 -4.48 11.68
C ILE A 332 9.11 -3.97 13.06
N SER A 333 8.15 -4.61 13.75
CA SER A 333 7.74 -4.22 15.11
C SER A 333 8.77 -4.62 16.18
N GLU A 334 9.53 -5.69 15.98
CA GLU A 334 10.62 -6.12 16.88
C GLU A 334 11.92 -5.33 16.70
N GLY A 335 12.01 -4.48 15.67
CA GLY A 335 13.23 -3.72 15.38
C GLY A 335 14.34 -4.49 14.66
N LYS A 336 14.05 -5.66 14.09
CA LYS A 336 14.98 -6.45 13.25
C LYS A 336 15.24 -5.82 11.87
N ARG A 337 14.59 -4.69 11.55
CA ARG A 337 14.69 -3.88 10.30
C ARG A 337 14.58 -2.37 10.57
#